data_AF-A0A5B0FYC8-F1
#
_entry.id   AF-A0A5B0FYC8-F1
#
_cell.length_a   1.000
_cell.length_b   1.000
_cell.length_c   1.000
_cell.angle_alpha   90.00
_cell.angle_beta   90.00
_cell.angle_gamma   90.00
#
_symmetry.space_group_name_H-M   'P 1'
#
loop_
_entity.id
_entity.type
_entity.pdbx_description
1 polymer ?
#
loop_
_entity_poly.entity_id
_entity_poly.type
_entity_poly.pdbx_seq_one_letter_code
_entity_poly.pdbx_strand_id
1 'polypeptide(L)'
;MPALPAKHHASELQRQLRALLGHDQIVTQAYGRHLLIKRLDDQEPTVVARLSELSRNRYGAAFRSHSGRWEPLPGSGSLDEMAQVVVTLLQPYLQPDNY
;
A
#
# COMPACT_ATOMS: atom_id res chain seq x y z
N MET A 1 3.54 15.27 -11.89
CA MET A 1 3.53 13.91 -12.51
C MET A 1 4.58 13.07 -11.80
N PRO A 2 4.27 11.86 -11.27
CA PRO A 2 5.28 11.00 -10.64
C PRO A 2 6.26 10.46 -11.69
N ALA A 3 7.50 10.19 -11.27
CA ALA A 3 8.54 9.63 -12.14
C ALA A 3 8.15 8.25 -12.68
N LEU A 4 8.61 7.91 -13.90
CA LEU A 4 8.30 6.63 -14.56
C LEU A 4 8.61 5.39 -13.68
N PRO A 5 9.74 5.32 -12.94
CA PRO A 5 10.01 4.20 -12.05
C PRO A 5 8.99 4.07 -10.92
N ALA A 6 8.51 5.19 -10.36
CA ALA A 6 7.52 5.17 -9.29
C ALA A 6 6.16 4.63 -9.78
N LYS A 7 5.77 4.95 -11.02
CA LYS A 7 4.57 4.36 -11.64
C LYS A 7 4.70 2.86 -11.83
N HIS A 8 5.86 2.39 -12.29
CA HIS A 8 6.13 0.96 -12.43
C HIS A 8 6.01 0.22 -11.09
N HIS A 9 6.66 0.72 -10.03
CA HIS A 9 6.56 0.12 -8.70
C HIS A 9 5.15 0.14 -8.12
N ALA A 10 4.35 1.19 -8.40
CA ALA A 10 2.95 1.19 -8.01
C ALA A 10 2.20 0.02 -8.69
N SER A 11 2.29 -0.10 -10.02
CA SER A 11 1.65 -1.20 -10.76
C SER A 11 2.11 -2.58 -10.28
N GLU A 12 3.39 -2.74 -9.96
CA GLU A 12 3.94 -3.98 -9.39
C GLU A 12 3.36 -4.29 -8.00
N LEU A 13 3.36 -3.32 -7.10
CA LEU A 13 2.75 -3.46 -5.77
C LEU A 13 1.27 -3.80 -5.87
N GLN A 14 0.53 -3.19 -6.80
CA GLN A 14 -0.89 -3.50 -6.98
C GLN A 14 -1.10 -4.95 -7.38
N ARG A 15 -0.29 -5.47 -8.32
CA ARG A 15 -0.37 -6.89 -8.72
C ARG A 15 -0.08 -7.82 -7.54
N GLN A 16 0.94 -7.52 -6.75
CA GLN A 16 1.31 -8.33 -5.58
C GLN A 16 0.19 -8.34 -4.53
N LEU A 17 -0.34 -7.16 -4.17
CA LEU A 17 -1.40 -7.05 -3.17
C LEU A 17 -2.67 -7.78 -3.61
N ARG A 18 -3.07 -7.67 -4.89
CA ARG A 18 -4.23 -8.39 -5.42
C ARG A 18 -4.05 -9.90 -5.41
N ALA A 19 -2.85 -10.39 -5.76
CA ALA A 19 -2.53 -11.81 -5.68
C ALA A 19 -2.58 -12.35 -4.24
N LEU A 20 -2.09 -11.58 -3.27
CA LEU A 20 -2.09 -11.95 -1.85
C LEU A 20 -3.48 -11.89 -1.22
N LEU A 21 -4.32 -10.92 -1.63
CA LEU A 21 -5.64 -10.69 -1.05
C LEU A 21 -6.77 -11.46 -1.76
N GLY A 22 -6.57 -11.88 -3.01
CA GLY A 22 -7.57 -12.60 -3.80
C GLY A 22 -8.70 -11.72 -4.35
N HIS A 23 -8.56 -10.40 -4.36
CA HIS A 23 -9.56 -9.47 -4.88
C HIS A 23 -8.96 -8.21 -5.50
N ASP A 24 -9.74 -7.51 -6.33
CA ASP A 24 -9.31 -6.33 -7.10
C ASP A 24 -9.61 -4.98 -6.44
N GLN A 25 -10.21 -4.97 -5.25
CA GLN A 25 -10.57 -3.74 -4.52
C GLN A 25 -9.39 -2.95 -3.92
N ILE A 26 -8.15 -3.33 -4.24
CA ILE A 26 -6.97 -2.53 -3.91
C ILE A 26 -6.42 -1.88 -5.17
N VAL A 27 -6.17 -0.57 -5.07
CA VAL A 27 -5.41 0.20 -6.05
C VAL A 27 -4.22 0.85 -5.40
N THR A 28 -3.14 1.00 -6.17
CA THR A 28 -1.95 1.71 -5.69
C THR A 28 -1.66 2.92 -6.56
N GLN A 29 -1.02 3.92 -5.96
CA GLN A 29 -0.71 5.16 -6.64
C GLN A 29 0.66 5.70 -6.21
N ALA A 30 1.49 6.04 -7.19
CA ALA A 30 2.73 6.76 -6.94
C ALA A 30 2.43 8.21 -6.51
N TYR A 31 3.02 8.64 -5.40
CA TYR A 31 2.91 9.98 -4.83
C TYR A 31 4.25 10.42 -4.25
N GLY A 32 5.03 11.17 -5.03
CA GLY A 32 6.40 11.52 -4.67
C GLY A 32 7.25 10.26 -4.47
N ARG A 33 7.82 10.09 -3.26
CA ARG A 33 8.58 8.89 -2.84
C ARG A 33 7.72 7.80 -2.20
N HIS A 34 6.41 7.98 -2.21
CA HIS A 34 5.46 7.08 -1.58
C HIS A 34 4.67 6.30 -2.64
N LEU A 35 4.37 5.05 -2.33
CA LEU A 35 3.36 4.26 -3.00
C LEU A 35 2.17 4.19 -2.06
N LEU A 36 1.11 4.92 -2.39
CA LEU A 36 -0.14 4.90 -1.63
C LEU A 36 -0.89 3.61 -1.94
N ILE A 37 -1.42 2.96 -0.91
CA ILE A 37 -2.28 1.79 -1.01
C ILE A 37 -3.69 2.27 -0.63
N LYS A 38 -4.61 2.14 -1.57
CA LYS A 38 -5.99 2.58 -1.41
C LYS A 38 -6.93 1.40 -1.56
N ARG A 39 -7.92 1.34 -0.69
CA ARG A 39 -9.08 0.48 -0.87
C ARG A 39 -10.12 1.22 -1.70
N LEU A 40 -10.70 0.55 -2.68
CA LEU A 40 -11.84 1.05 -3.42
C LEU A 40 -13.08 0.86 -2.55
N ASP A 41 -13.72 1.95 -2.17
CA ASP A 41 -15.01 1.96 -1.50
C ASP A 41 -16.08 2.49 -2.48
N ASP A 42 -17.36 2.27 -2.18
CA ASP A 42 -18.48 2.69 -3.04
C ASP A 42 -18.59 4.22 -3.25
N GLN A 43 -17.93 5.01 -2.39
CA GLN A 43 -17.93 6.47 -2.45
C GLN A 43 -16.63 7.00 -3.05
N GLU A 44 -15.56 6.96 -2.26
CA GLU A 44 -14.23 7.43 -2.66
C GLU A 44 -13.16 6.45 -2.19
N PRO A 45 -12.08 6.25 -2.97
CA PRO A 45 -10.99 5.39 -2.53
C PRO A 45 -10.31 5.87 -1.25
N THR A 46 -10.38 5.07 -0.19
CA THR A 46 -9.73 5.36 1.08
C THR A 46 -8.26 4.97 1.06
N VAL A 47 -7.37 5.90 1.42
CA VAL A 47 -5.94 5.58 1.63
C VAL A 47 -5.78 4.83 2.95
N VAL A 48 -5.38 3.56 2.88
CA VAL A 48 -5.22 2.67 4.05
C VAL A 48 -3.77 2.63 4.52
N ALA A 49 -2.82 2.58 3.58
CA ALA A 49 -1.41 2.46 3.90
C ALA A 49 -0.53 3.17 2.85
N ARG A 50 0.76 3.26 3.13
CA ARG A 50 1.77 3.67 2.16
C ARG A 50 3.05 2.90 2.35
N LEU A 51 3.76 2.64 1.25
CA LEU A 51 5.18 2.30 1.26
C LEU A 51 6.00 3.53 0.91
N SER A 52 7.09 3.77 1.62
CA SER A 52 8.01 4.89 1.39
C SER A 52 9.38 4.36 1.07
N GLU A 53 9.96 4.81 -0.06
CA GLU A 53 11.34 4.44 -0.40
C GLU A 53 12.31 5.09 0.58
N LEU A 54 13.08 4.26 1.29
CA LEU A 54 14.09 4.67 2.27
C LEU A 54 15.49 4.72 1.63
N SER A 55 15.77 3.74 0.78
CA SER A 55 16.92 3.68 -0.11
C SER A 55 16.53 2.88 -1.36
N ARG A 56 17.41 2.79 -2.36
CA ARG A 56 17.13 2.09 -3.62
C ARG A 56 16.56 0.69 -3.35
N ASN A 57 15.32 0.45 -3.81
CA ASN A 57 14.59 -0.81 -3.67
C ASN A 57 14.35 -1.27 -2.23
N ARG A 58 14.44 -0.38 -1.24
CA ARG A 58 14.11 -0.68 0.17
C ARG A 58 13.04 0.28 0.66
N TYR A 59 11.95 -0.29 1.16
CA TYR A 59 10.73 0.40 1.54
C TYR A 59 10.44 0.20 3.03
N GLY A 60 9.89 1.23 3.66
CA GLY A 60 9.21 1.14 4.95
C GLY A 60 7.71 1.38 4.77
N ALA A 61 6.89 0.75 5.60
CA ALA A 61 5.44 0.87 5.51
C ALA A 61 4.86 1.73 6.65
N ALA A 62 3.74 2.40 6.37
CA ALA A 62 2.95 3.07 7.40
C ALA A 62 1.45 2.88 7.13
N PHE A 63 0.69 2.63 8.18
CA PHE A 63 -0.77 2.59 8.20
C PHE A 63 -1.34 3.99 8.40
N ARG A 64 -2.48 4.29 7.79
CA ARG A 64 -3.25 5.51 8.03
C ARG A 64 -4.40 5.17 8.96
N SER A 65 -4.32 5.58 10.23
CA SER A 65 -5.41 5.34 11.17
C SER A 65 -6.62 6.22 10.88
N HIS A 66 -7.76 5.89 11.48
CA HIS A 66 -9.02 6.61 11.31
C HIS A 66 -8.92 8.11 11.67
N SER A 67 -7.96 8.49 12.51
CA SER A 67 -7.66 9.89 12.87
C SER A 67 -6.91 10.65 11.77
N GLY A 68 -6.50 9.96 10.70
CA GLY A 68 -5.66 10.48 9.63
C GLY A 68 -4.17 10.45 9.94
N ARG A 69 -3.75 9.99 11.13
CA ARG A 69 -2.34 9.86 11.51
C ARG A 69 -1.67 8.69 10.78
N TRP A 70 -0.40 8.88 10.44
CA TRP A 70 0.46 7.82 9.91
C TRP A 70 1.17 7.09 11.05
N GLU A 71 1.02 5.78 11.09
CA GLU A 71 1.62 4.90 12.10
C GLU A 71 2.59 3.94 11.41
N PRO A 72 3.87 3.92 11.78
CA PRO A 72 4.86 3.08 11.13
C PRO A 72 4.56 1.61 11.40
N LEU A 73 4.67 0.78 10.36
CA LEU A 73 4.68 -0.67 10.50
C LEU A 73 6.12 -1.15 10.74
N PRO A 74 6.31 -2.30 11.43
CA PRO A 74 7.63 -2.83 11.69
C PRO A 74 8.35 -3.24 10.39
N GLY A 75 9.67 -3.08 10.40
CA GLY A 75 10.56 -3.56 9.35
C GLY A 75 10.73 -2.64 8.15
N SER A 76 11.67 -3.03 7.30
CA SER A 76 11.89 -2.44 5.98
C SER A 76 12.49 -3.50 5.06
N GLY A 77 12.09 -3.50 3.79
CA GLY A 77 12.43 -4.59 2.88
C GLY A 77 12.23 -4.21 1.43
N SER A 78 12.35 -5.19 0.54
CA SER A 78 11.93 -5.06 -0.85
C SER A 78 10.43 -4.77 -0.96
N LEU A 79 9.97 -4.49 -2.19
CA LEU A 79 8.57 -4.21 -2.44
C LEU A 79 7.67 -5.41 -2.08
N ASP A 80 8.10 -6.63 -2.41
CA ASP A 80 7.38 -7.87 -2.12
C ASP A 80 7.35 -8.19 -0.62
N GLU A 81 8.48 -8.06 0.08
CA GLU A 81 8.56 -8.24 1.53
C GLU A 81 7.58 -7.29 2.24
N MET A 82 7.56 -6.02 1.83
CA MET A 82 6.68 -5.05 2.44
C MET A 82 5.21 -5.21 2.04
N ALA A 83 4.91 -5.76 0.85
CA ALA A 83 3.55 -6.15 0.48
C ALA A 83 3.03 -7.24 1.42
N GLN A 84 3.84 -8.25 1.74
CA GLN A 84 3.48 -9.31 2.69
C GLN A 84 3.26 -8.74 4.10
N VAL A 85 4.13 -7.85 4.57
CA VAL A 85 3.98 -7.18 5.88
C VAL A 85 2.67 -6.41 5.94
N VAL A 86 2.37 -5.62 4.91
CA VAL A 86 1.11 -4.84 4.84
C VAL A 86 -0.10 -5.77 4.88
N VAL A 87 -0.14 -6.82 4.06
CA VAL A 87 -1.28 -7.75 4.04
C VAL A 87 -1.44 -8.45 5.39
N THR A 88 -0.34 -8.92 5.97
CA THR A 88 -0.37 -9.66 7.24
C THR A 88 -0.87 -8.81 8.40
N LEU A 89 -0.41 -7.55 8.50
CA LEU A 89 -0.75 -6.69 9.64
C LEU A 89 -2.04 -5.89 9.44
N LEU A 90 -2.39 -5.58 8.20
CA LEU A 90 -3.52 -4.73 7.87
C LEU A 90 -4.66 -5.47 7.16
N GLN A 91 -4.67 -6.81 7.19
CA GLN A 91 -5.72 -7.62 6.56
C GLN A 91 -7.13 -7.07 6.78
N PRO A 92 -7.56 -6.71 8.02
CA PRO A 92 -8.92 -6.23 8.25
C PRO A 92 -9.25 -4.91 7.51
N TYR A 93 -8.27 -4.06 7.27
CA TYR A 93 -8.47 -2.78 6.58
C TYR A 93 -8.42 -2.91 5.05
N LEU A 94 -7.96 -4.05 4.54
CA LEU A 94 -7.79 -4.30 3.11
C LEU A 94 -8.94 -5.12 2.52
N GLN A 95 -9.77 -5.75 3.36
CA GLN A 95 -10.92 -6.54 2.91
C GLN A 95 -12.08 -5.66 2.41
N PRO A 96 -12.88 -6.16 1.46
CA PRO A 96 -14.10 -5.52 0.97
C PRO A 96 -15.16 -5.25 2.04
N ASP A 97 -15.44 -6.27 2.86
CA ASP A 97 -16.73 -6.38 3.56
C ASP A 97 -16.64 -6.04 5.06
N ASN A 98 -15.62 -5.29 5.47
CA ASN A 98 -15.35 -5.09 6.90
C ASN A 98 -16.05 -3.88 7.54
N TYR A 99 -16.98 -3.20 6.87
CA TYR A 99 -17.81 -2.13 7.47
C TYR A 99 -19.18 -1.97 6.82
#